data_AF-A0AAW0IMM8-F1
#
_entry.id   AF-A0AAW0IMM8-F1
#
_cell.length_a   1.000
_cell.length_b   1.000
_cell.length_c   1.000
_cell.angle_alpha   90.00
_cell.angle_beta   90.00
_cell.angle_gamma   90.00
#
_symmetry.space_group_name_H-M   'P 1'
#
loop_
_entity.id
_entity.type
_entity.pdbx_description
1 polymer ?
#
loop_
_entity_poly.entity_id
_entity_poly.type
_entity_poly.pdbx_seq_one_letter_code
_entity_poly.pdbx_strand_id
1 'polypeptide(L)'
;MHFIVFSQSKGLHYGYKVVNFKWRKMAGITYISNNKQNPTAENTTHSPIATDAAVPLDNYSDTQQMPFRTAQIRLVSSHPEVYEPCDDSFALVDALLADRNHLLEHHPTLCMEVGCGSGYIITSLALILGQEAPGIHYIATDTNPHAVRVTSETLEAHGVHAELINTDIALGLEKRLAGLVDVMVVNPPRAYPSTEE
;
A
#
# COMPACT_ATOMS: atom_id res chain seq x y z
N MET A 1 -13.83 -8.99 -1.29
CA MET A 1 -13.04 -8.29 -2.30
C MET A 1 -13.08 -6.79 -2.00
N HIS A 2 -12.09 -6.30 -1.26
CA HIS A 2 -11.94 -4.90 -0.87
C HIS A 2 -10.87 -4.25 -1.75
N PHE A 3 -11.30 -3.62 -2.85
CA PHE A 3 -10.36 -2.96 -3.74
C PHE A 3 -9.97 -1.59 -3.19
N ILE A 4 -8.69 -1.32 -2.94
CA ILE A 4 -8.21 0.04 -2.70
C ILE A 4 -7.59 0.55 -4.00
N VAL A 5 -8.45 1.02 -4.92
CA VAL A 5 -7.97 1.70 -6.13
C VAL A 5 -7.79 3.17 -5.81
N PHE A 6 -6.54 3.62 -5.78
CA PHE A 6 -6.20 5.03 -5.64
C PHE A 6 -6.22 5.69 -7.01
N SER A 7 -6.93 6.79 -7.13
CA SER A 7 -6.91 7.65 -8.30
C SER A 7 -6.90 9.08 -7.81
N GLN A 8 -5.86 9.83 -8.20
CA GLN A 8 -5.81 11.26 -7.90
C GLN A 8 -7.03 11.97 -8.50
N SER A 9 -7.86 12.54 -7.64
CA SER A 9 -8.79 13.59 -8.06
C SER A 9 -8.07 14.94 -7.98
N LYS A 10 -8.26 15.77 -9.00
CA LYS A 10 -7.67 17.12 -9.08
C LYS A 10 -7.94 17.91 -7.80
N GLY A 11 -6.86 18.28 -7.10
CA GLY A 11 -6.85 19.21 -5.96
C GLY A 11 -6.76 18.52 -4.60
N LEU A 12 -5.53 18.34 -4.09
CA LEU A 12 -5.05 18.24 -2.68
C LEU A 12 -5.86 17.44 -1.63
N HIS A 13 -6.93 16.73 -2.02
CA HIS A 13 -7.72 15.86 -1.18
C HIS A 13 -7.57 14.42 -1.69
N TYR A 14 -6.76 13.64 -0.97
CA TYR A 14 -6.58 12.23 -1.24
C TYR A 14 -7.81 11.45 -0.74
N GLY A 15 -8.47 10.71 -1.63
CA GLY A 15 -9.60 9.85 -1.30
C GLY A 15 -9.45 8.51 -1.99
N TYR A 16 -9.71 7.41 -1.28
CA TYR A 16 -9.74 6.06 -1.83
C TYR A 16 -11.18 5.60 -2.06
N LYS A 17 -11.37 4.66 -2.99
CA LYS A 17 -12.69 4.02 -3.21
C LYS A 17 -12.56 2.51 -3.13
N VAL A 18 -13.44 1.92 -2.31
CA VAL A 18 -13.77 0.51 -2.39
C VAL A 18 -14.72 0.28 -3.56
N VAL A 19 -14.21 -0.33 -4.64
CA VAL A 19 -14.99 -0.62 -5.87
C VAL A 19 -15.16 -2.12 -6.07
N ASN A 20 -16.36 -2.57 -6.45
CA ASN A 20 -16.56 -3.96 -6.89
C ASN A 20 -16.03 -4.15 -8.32
N PHE A 21 -14.87 -4.80 -8.47
CA PHE A 21 -14.25 -5.05 -9.77
C PHE A 21 -14.91 -6.24 -10.48
N LYS A 22 -15.10 -6.11 -11.80
CA LYS A 22 -15.31 -7.22 -12.73
C LYS A 22 -14.23 -7.15 -13.79
N TRP A 23 -13.46 -8.24 -13.94
CA TRP A 23 -12.31 -8.41 -14.86
C TRP A 23 -12.54 -8.00 -16.35
N ARG A 24 -13.79 -7.72 -16.76
CA ARG A 24 -14.17 -7.39 -18.15
C ARG A 24 -14.12 -5.90 -18.53
N LYS A 25 -13.62 -5.00 -17.68
CA LYS A 25 -13.67 -3.54 -17.91
C LYS A 25 -12.33 -2.79 -17.85
N MET A 26 -11.21 -3.43 -18.21
CA MET A 26 -9.93 -2.71 -18.34
C MET A 26 -9.86 -1.73 -19.53
N ALA A 27 -10.87 -1.73 -20.42
CA ALA A 27 -10.89 -0.90 -21.64
C ALA A 27 -11.61 0.46 -21.50
N GLY A 28 -11.93 0.95 -20.30
CA GLY A 28 -12.58 2.27 -20.15
C GLY A 28 -13.22 2.52 -18.79
N ILE A 29 -12.41 2.78 -17.77
CA ILE A 29 -12.92 3.12 -16.44
C ILE A 29 -13.23 4.61 -16.36
N THR A 30 -14.53 4.95 -16.32
CA THR A 30 -15.04 6.27 -15.94
C THR A 30 -15.37 6.27 -14.44
N TYR A 31 -14.82 7.24 -13.70
CA TYR A 31 -14.94 7.37 -12.25
C TYR A 31 -16.26 8.04 -11.84
N ILE A 32 -16.95 7.53 -10.81
CA ILE A 32 -18.13 8.17 -10.19
C ILE A 32 -17.81 8.47 -8.72
N SER A 33 -17.78 9.75 -8.30
CA SER A 33 -17.55 10.19 -6.90
C SER A 33 -18.85 10.25 -6.10
N ASN A 34 -18.84 9.75 -4.87
CA ASN A 34 -19.87 10.07 -3.87
C ASN A 34 -19.18 10.56 -2.59
N ASN A 35 -19.49 11.80 -2.20
CA ASN A 35 -19.04 12.46 -0.98
C ASN A 35 -19.83 11.93 0.22
N LYS A 36 -19.16 11.47 1.28
CA LYS A 36 -19.71 11.51 2.64
C LYS A 36 -18.68 12.12 3.57
N GLN A 37 -19.06 13.22 4.21
CA GLN A 37 -18.30 13.92 5.24
C GLN A 37 -18.33 13.14 6.55
N ASN A 38 -17.21 13.11 7.27
CA ASN A 38 -17.09 12.50 8.59
C ASN A 38 -17.51 13.51 9.68
N PRO A 39 -18.31 13.14 10.71
CA PRO A 39 -18.67 14.04 11.81
C PRO A 39 -17.52 14.21 12.82
N THR A 40 -17.49 15.39 13.43
CA THR A 40 -16.49 15.93 14.36
C THR A 40 -16.42 15.22 15.71
N ALA A 41 -15.21 15.08 16.27
CA ALA A 41 -14.93 14.53 17.59
C ALA A 41 -15.33 15.52 18.72
N GLU A 42 -16.06 15.02 19.72
CA GLU A 42 -16.34 15.73 20.97
C GLU A 42 -15.30 15.42 22.06
N ASN A 43 -15.09 16.43 22.89
CA ASN A 43 -14.02 16.63 23.87
C ASN A 43 -14.50 16.17 25.25
N THR A 44 -13.69 15.42 26.03
CA THR A 44 -13.95 15.28 27.47
C THR A 44 -12.68 15.16 28.30
N THR A 45 -12.68 15.91 29.40
CA THR A 45 -11.58 16.34 30.26
C THR A 45 -11.34 15.44 31.48
N HIS A 46 -10.06 15.27 31.82
CA HIS A 46 -9.36 14.90 33.08
C HIS A 46 -10.11 14.52 34.38
N SER A 47 -9.55 13.54 35.12
CA SER A 47 -8.84 13.76 36.42
C SER A 47 -8.12 12.50 36.98
N PRO A 48 -7.13 12.63 37.90
CA PRO A 48 -6.07 11.62 38.17
C PRO A 48 -6.13 10.98 39.58
N ILE A 49 -5.47 9.82 39.78
CA ILE A 49 -5.11 9.26 41.10
C ILE A 49 -3.75 8.51 41.03
N ALA A 50 -2.83 8.83 41.95
CA ALA A 50 -1.52 8.19 42.21
C ALA A 50 -1.69 6.92 43.10
N THR A 51 -0.78 5.95 43.29
CA THR A 51 0.64 6.02 43.72
C THR A 51 1.22 4.57 43.79
N ASP A 52 2.56 4.47 43.72
CA ASP A 52 3.50 3.46 44.24
C ASP A 52 3.44 1.97 43.87
N ALA A 53 4.50 1.51 43.16
CA ALA A 53 5.52 0.61 43.72
C ALA A 53 6.73 0.51 42.77
N ALA A 54 7.94 0.75 43.29
CA ALA A 54 9.20 0.60 42.57
C ALA A 54 9.55 -0.90 42.37
N VAL A 55 9.93 -1.26 41.15
CA VAL A 55 10.44 -2.60 40.76
C VAL A 55 11.83 -2.42 40.13
N PRO A 56 12.83 -3.30 40.38
CA PRO A 56 14.25 -2.97 40.20
C PRO A 56 14.69 -2.83 38.74
N LEU A 57 15.75 -2.03 38.54
CA LEU A 57 16.48 -1.92 37.27
C LEU A 57 17.12 -3.25 36.90
N ASP A 58 16.51 -3.97 35.95
CA ASP A 58 17.22 -4.96 35.15
C ASP A 58 17.56 -4.36 33.78
N ASN A 59 18.83 -4.52 33.40
CA ASN A 59 19.45 -4.03 32.17
C ASN A 59 18.66 -4.44 30.91
N TYR A 60 17.90 -3.51 30.34
CA TYR A 60 17.36 -3.65 28.99
C TYR A 60 18.31 -3.00 27.98
N SER A 61 19.44 -3.66 27.76
CA SER A 61 20.35 -3.35 26.66
C SER A 61 19.87 -4.06 25.39
N ASP A 62 18.80 -3.55 24.79
CA ASP A 62 18.65 -3.62 23.33
C ASP A 62 17.57 -2.62 22.90
N THR A 63 17.98 -1.57 22.21
CA THR A 63 17.06 -0.68 21.50
C THR A 63 16.47 -1.46 20.33
N GLN A 64 15.43 -2.26 20.59
CA GLN A 64 14.58 -2.83 19.55
C GLN A 64 13.83 -1.66 18.92
N GLN A 65 14.47 -1.06 17.90
CA GLN A 65 13.91 -0.02 17.07
C GLN A 65 12.61 -0.60 16.49
N MET A 66 11.47 -0.06 16.91
CA MET A 66 10.15 -0.48 16.40
C MET A 66 10.24 -0.53 14.87
N PRO A 67 9.96 -1.67 14.23
CA PRO A 67 10.18 -1.77 12.79
C PRO A 67 9.29 -0.74 12.11
N PHE A 68 9.87 0.02 11.18
CA PHE A 68 9.13 1.04 10.45
C PHE A 68 7.89 0.40 9.81
N ARG A 69 6.73 1.03 9.98
CA ARG A 69 5.45 0.52 9.45
C ARG A 69 5.35 0.66 7.93
N THR A 70 6.25 1.40 7.29
CA THR A 70 6.28 1.63 5.84
C THR A 70 7.70 1.51 5.32
N ALA A 71 7.85 1.37 3.99
CA ALA A 71 9.15 1.28 3.36
C ALA A 71 9.96 2.58 3.59
N GLN A 72 11.23 2.41 3.93
CA GLN A 72 12.15 3.50 4.20
C GLN A 72 12.78 3.95 2.89
N ILE A 73 12.60 5.21 2.51
CA ILE A 73 13.02 5.73 1.20
C ILE A 73 14.51 5.47 0.88
N ARG A 74 15.38 5.52 1.90
CA ARG A 74 16.83 5.28 1.75
C ARG A 74 17.20 3.83 1.39
N LEU A 75 16.27 2.89 1.58
CA LEU A 75 16.43 1.47 1.28
C LEU A 75 15.69 1.07 0.00
N VAL A 76 14.98 2.00 -0.64
CA VAL A 76 14.33 1.76 -1.92
C VAL A 76 15.39 1.77 -3.01
N SER A 77 15.46 0.69 -3.80
CA SER A 77 16.36 0.62 -4.94
C SER A 77 15.90 1.55 -6.06
N SER A 78 16.80 1.89 -6.98
CA SER A 78 16.54 2.83 -8.07
C SER A 78 17.14 2.34 -9.38
N HIS A 79 16.53 2.75 -10.49
CA HIS A 79 17.05 2.53 -11.83
C HIS A 79 16.51 3.64 -12.76
N PRO A 80 17.29 4.14 -13.74
CA PRO A 80 16.86 5.25 -14.60
C PRO A 80 15.55 5.01 -15.39
N GLU A 81 15.23 3.74 -15.65
CA GLU A 81 14.02 3.34 -16.37
C GLU A 81 12.83 3.03 -15.45
N VAL A 82 12.98 3.20 -14.13
CA VAL A 82 11.96 2.84 -13.14
C VAL A 82 11.39 4.10 -12.49
N TYR A 83 10.07 4.13 -12.32
CA TYR A 83 9.38 5.23 -11.67
C TYR A 83 9.78 5.33 -10.19
N GLU A 84 10.39 6.45 -9.82
CA GLU A 84 10.76 6.75 -8.45
C GLU A 84 9.52 7.07 -7.60
N PRO A 85 9.50 6.71 -6.30
CA PRO A 85 8.46 7.16 -5.39
C PRO A 85 8.40 8.69 -5.36
N CYS A 86 7.21 9.24 -5.54
CA CYS A 86 6.96 10.68 -5.41
C CYS A 86 5.68 10.94 -4.60
N ASP A 87 5.23 12.20 -4.57
CA ASP A 87 4.06 12.65 -3.80
C ASP A 87 2.83 11.73 -3.92
N ASP A 88 2.55 11.19 -5.11
CA ASP A 88 1.40 10.30 -5.33
C ASP A 88 1.60 8.96 -4.64
N SER A 89 2.83 8.44 -4.68
CA SER A 89 3.21 7.19 -4.01
C SER A 89 3.17 7.35 -2.49
N PHE A 90 3.64 8.48 -1.97
CA PHE A 90 3.62 8.77 -0.53
C PHE A 90 2.19 8.92 -0.02
N ALA A 91 1.35 9.67 -0.73
CA ALA A 91 -0.05 9.84 -0.36
C ALA A 91 -0.85 8.54 -0.40
N LEU A 92 -0.53 7.64 -1.33
CA LEU A 92 -1.12 6.31 -1.38
C LEU A 92 -0.72 5.46 -0.17
N VAL A 93 0.56 5.46 0.20
CA VAL A 93 1.04 4.75 1.40
C VAL A 93 0.45 5.35 2.68
N ASP A 94 0.31 6.67 2.78
CA ASP A 94 -0.36 7.33 3.90
C ASP A 94 -1.82 6.90 4.02
N ALA A 95 -2.54 6.77 2.89
CA ALA A 95 -3.91 6.27 2.87
C ALA A 95 -4.00 4.81 3.35
N LEU A 96 -3.08 3.94 2.90
CA LEU A 96 -3.01 2.55 3.38
C LEU A 96 -2.74 2.47 4.88
N LEU A 97 -1.85 3.34 5.39
CA LEU A 97 -1.52 3.39 6.81
C LEU A 97 -2.71 3.89 7.65
N ALA A 98 -3.44 4.90 7.16
CA ALA A 98 -4.63 5.44 7.80
C ALA A 98 -5.78 4.43 7.85
N ASP A 99 -5.94 3.58 6.82
CA ASP A 99 -6.99 2.56 6.73
C ASP A 99 -6.57 1.19 7.29
N ARG A 100 -5.39 1.09 7.92
CA ARG A 100 -4.80 -0.18 8.40
C ARG A 100 -5.76 -1.02 9.23
N ASN A 101 -6.48 -0.42 10.18
CA ASN A 101 -7.39 -1.19 11.04
C ASN A 101 -8.53 -1.82 10.24
N HIS A 102 -9.10 -1.07 9.29
CA HIS A 102 -10.16 -1.58 8.43
C HIS A 102 -9.64 -2.70 7.52
N LEU A 103 -8.43 -2.54 6.97
CA LEU A 103 -7.76 -3.58 6.19
C LEU A 103 -7.59 -4.87 7.01
N LEU A 104 -7.14 -4.78 8.26
CA LEU A 104 -6.93 -5.95 9.14
C LEU A 104 -8.25 -6.64 9.53
N GLU A 105 -9.31 -5.87 9.77
CA GLU A 105 -10.66 -6.40 10.07
C GLU A 105 -11.23 -7.26 8.94
N HIS A 106 -10.77 -7.07 7.70
CA HIS A 106 -11.16 -7.89 6.55
C HIS A 106 -10.39 -9.19 6.41
N HIS A 107 -9.40 -9.44 7.27
CA HIS A 107 -8.56 -10.65 7.25
C HIS A 107 -8.05 -11.00 5.84
N PRO A 108 -7.34 -10.07 5.17
CA PRO A 108 -6.85 -10.31 3.81
C PRO A 108 -5.93 -11.52 3.79
N THR A 109 -6.00 -12.30 2.72
CA THR A 109 -5.14 -13.45 2.45
C THR A 109 -4.27 -13.22 1.23
N LEU A 110 -4.72 -12.38 0.29
CA LEU A 110 -3.97 -12.02 -0.91
C LEU A 110 -4.07 -10.53 -1.24
N CYS A 111 -2.92 -9.85 -1.22
CA CYS A 111 -2.74 -8.48 -1.68
C CYS A 111 -2.00 -8.46 -3.02
N MET A 112 -2.37 -7.54 -3.91
CA MET A 112 -1.72 -7.39 -5.22
C MET A 112 -1.47 -5.92 -5.56
N GLU A 113 -0.28 -5.62 -6.08
CA GLU A 113 0.03 -4.35 -6.74
C GLU A 113 0.14 -4.54 -8.27
N VAL A 114 -0.43 -3.62 -9.04
CA VAL A 114 -0.21 -3.52 -10.49
C VAL A 114 0.61 -2.28 -10.81
N GLY A 115 1.71 -2.47 -11.55
CA GLY A 115 2.66 -1.42 -11.89
C GLY A 115 3.54 -1.07 -10.69
N CYS A 116 4.29 -2.06 -10.19
CA CYS A 116 5.00 -1.94 -8.91
C CYS A 116 6.19 -0.98 -8.93
N GLY A 117 6.74 -0.64 -10.09
CA GLY A 117 7.78 0.38 -10.22
C GLY A 117 8.99 0.11 -9.31
N SER A 118 9.25 1.03 -8.38
CA SER A 118 10.33 0.91 -7.38
C SER A 118 10.06 -0.09 -6.25
N GLY A 119 8.83 -0.61 -6.16
CA GLY A 119 8.38 -1.51 -5.10
C GLY A 119 7.98 -0.80 -3.81
N TYR A 120 7.99 0.53 -3.76
CA TYR A 120 7.72 1.29 -2.54
C TYR A 120 6.35 0.99 -1.92
N ILE A 121 5.31 0.85 -2.75
CA ILE A 121 3.94 0.66 -2.29
C ILE A 121 3.71 -0.77 -1.81
N ILE A 122 4.03 -1.81 -2.61
CA ILE A 122 3.88 -3.21 -2.16
C ILE A 122 4.72 -3.51 -0.91
N THR A 123 5.94 -2.97 -0.84
CA THR A 123 6.81 -3.13 0.34
C THR A 123 6.18 -2.47 1.56
N SER A 124 5.64 -1.25 1.40
CA SER A 124 4.95 -0.56 2.50
C SER A 124 3.69 -1.32 2.92
N LEU A 125 2.87 -1.81 1.99
CA LEU A 125 1.68 -2.60 2.32
C LEU A 125 2.04 -3.85 3.12
N ALA A 126 3.10 -4.56 2.74
CA ALA A 126 3.60 -5.72 3.46
C ALA A 126 4.06 -5.38 4.88
N LEU A 127 4.73 -4.25 5.09
CA LEU A 127 5.15 -3.78 6.41
C LEU A 127 3.96 -3.32 7.28
N ILE A 128 2.97 -2.66 6.67
CA ILE A 128 1.77 -2.16 7.36
C ILE A 128 0.96 -3.33 7.95
N LEU A 129 0.79 -4.42 7.19
CA LEU A 129 -0.08 -5.54 7.57
C LEU A 129 0.68 -6.72 8.20
N GLY A 130 1.93 -6.95 7.81
CA GLY A 130 2.67 -8.18 8.09
C GLY A 130 3.01 -8.44 9.56
N GLN A 131 3.05 -7.40 10.40
CA GLN A 131 3.26 -7.57 11.86
C GLN A 131 2.03 -8.15 12.58
N GLU A 132 0.84 -7.97 12.01
CA GLU A 132 -0.42 -8.16 12.73
C GLU A 132 -1.33 -9.19 12.07
N ALA A 133 -1.12 -9.47 10.80
CA ALA A 133 -1.80 -10.50 10.04
C ALA A 133 -0.76 -11.43 9.37
N PRO A 134 -0.25 -12.43 10.10
CA PRO A 134 0.64 -13.43 9.51
C PRO A 134 -0.11 -14.24 8.45
N GLY A 135 0.57 -14.57 7.35
CA GLY A 135 0.02 -15.43 6.28
C GLY A 135 -0.63 -14.69 5.11
N ILE A 136 -0.54 -13.35 5.04
CA ILE A 136 -0.90 -12.61 3.82
C ILE A 136 0.13 -12.91 2.73
N HIS A 137 -0.37 -13.26 1.54
CA HIS A 137 0.44 -13.35 0.33
C HIS A 137 0.41 -12.02 -0.43
N TYR A 138 1.54 -11.64 -1.01
CA TYR A 138 1.70 -10.42 -1.80
C TYR A 138 2.11 -10.80 -3.21
N ILE A 139 1.48 -10.18 -4.20
CA ILE A 139 1.87 -10.28 -5.62
C ILE A 139 2.13 -8.86 -6.14
N ALA A 140 3.16 -8.68 -6.95
CA ALA A 140 3.37 -7.43 -7.67
C ALA A 140 3.65 -7.70 -9.15
N THR A 141 3.02 -6.91 -10.03
CA THR A 141 3.24 -7.00 -11.47
C THR A 141 3.80 -5.71 -12.03
N ASP A 142 4.62 -5.83 -13.07
CA ASP A 142 5.04 -4.69 -13.88
C ASP A 142 5.42 -5.18 -15.29
N THR A 143 5.19 -4.35 -16.31
CA THR A 143 5.62 -4.63 -17.68
C THR A 143 7.11 -4.40 -17.86
N ASN A 144 7.70 -3.51 -17.07
CA ASN A 144 9.12 -3.19 -17.12
C ASN A 144 9.93 -4.23 -16.30
N PRO A 145 10.82 -5.03 -16.92
CA PRO A 145 11.65 -5.97 -16.18
C PRO A 145 12.63 -5.30 -15.20
N HIS A 146 13.02 -4.04 -15.44
CA HIS A 146 13.82 -3.27 -14.49
C HIS A 146 13.02 -2.96 -13.22
N ALA A 147 11.72 -2.69 -13.32
CA ALA A 147 10.86 -2.44 -12.18
C ALA A 147 10.70 -3.69 -11.31
N VAL A 148 10.55 -4.86 -11.94
CA VAL A 148 10.52 -6.15 -11.23
C VAL A 148 11.82 -6.38 -10.45
N ARG A 149 12.98 -6.15 -11.06
CA ARG A 149 14.28 -6.28 -10.37
C ARG A 149 14.41 -5.29 -9.21
N VAL A 150 14.13 -4.01 -9.45
CA VAL A 150 14.21 -2.95 -8.43
C VAL A 150 13.26 -3.24 -7.27
N THR A 151 12.05 -3.71 -7.56
CA THR A 151 11.08 -4.12 -6.53
C THR A 151 11.61 -5.28 -5.68
N SER A 152 12.26 -6.28 -6.29
CA SER A 152 12.91 -7.37 -5.57
C SER A 152 13.97 -6.88 -4.58
N GLU A 153 14.84 -5.96 -5.03
CA GLU A 153 15.90 -5.38 -4.19
C GLU A 153 15.31 -4.54 -3.05
N THR A 154 14.24 -3.78 -3.32
CA THR A 154 13.52 -3.03 -2.29
C THR A 154 12.89 -3.96 -1.25
N LEU A 155 12.24 -5.05 -1.67
CA LEU A 155 11.64 -6.03 -0.75
C LEU A 155 12.70 -6.69 0.13
N GLU A 156 13.82 -7.12 -0.47
CA GLU A 156 14.95 -7.74 0.23
C GLU A 156 15.56 -6.79 1.28
N ALA A 157 15.78 -5.52 0.93
CA ALA A 157 16.31 -4.52 1.84
C ALA A 157 15.40 -4.23 3.05
N HIS A 158 14.12 -4.58 2.96
CA HIS A 158 13.12 -4.43 4.04
C HIS A 158 12.77 -5.76 4.74
N GLY A 159 13.36 -6.88 4.32
CA GLY A 159 13.09 -8.19 4.91
C GLY A 159 11.65 -8.67 4.72
N VAL A 160 10.97 -8.22 3.64
CA VAL A 160 9.62 -8.65 3.27
C VAL A 160 9.62 -9.37 1.93
N HIS A 161 8.52 -10.05 1.60
CA HIS A 161 8.43 -10.86 0.40
C HIS A 161 7.12 -10.62 -0.37
N ALA A 162 7.22 -10.62 -1.69
CA ALA A 162 6.11 -10.69 -2.63
C ALA A 162 6.52 -11.52 -3.86
N GLU A 163 5.55 -12.18 -4.47
CA GLU A 163 5.69 -12.86 -5.76
C GLU A 163 5.72 -11.81 -6.87
N LEU A 164 6.81 -11.76 -7.64
CA LEU A 164 7.00 -10.75 -8.67
C LEU A 164 6.82 -11.35 -10.07
N ILE A 165 5.98 -10.71 -10.89
CA ILE A 165 5.60 -11.24 -12.19
C ILE A 165 5.75 -10.14 -13.24
N ASN A 166 6.69 -10.33 -14.17
CA ASN A 166 6.82 -9.44 -15.33
C ASN A 166 5.69 -9.73 -16.33
N THR A 167 4.64 -8.91 -16.34
CA THR A 167 3.46 -9.10 -17.17
C THR A 167 2.70 -7.80 -17.37
N ASP A 168 1.85 -7.75 -18.40
CA ASP A 168 0.94 -6.63 -18.63
C ASP A 168 -0.27 -6.73 -17.70
N ILE A 169 -0.33 -5.82 -16.73
CA ILE A 169 -1.35 -5.71 -15.67
C ILE A 169 -1.49 -6.99 -14.84
N ALA A 170 -2.22 -7.98 -15.35
CA ALA A 170 -2.43 -9.27 -14.72
C ALA A 170 -2.58 -10.38 -15.78
N LEU A 171 -2.04 -10.17 -16.98
CA LEU A 171 -2.15 -11.09 -18.10
C LEU A 171 -1.59 -12.46 -17.71
N GLY A 172 -2.42 -13.50 -17.88
CA GLY A 172 -2.12 -14.88 -17.49
C GLY A 172 -2.51 -15.23 -16.05
N LEU A 173 -2.86 -14.25 -15.23
CA LEU A 173 -3.28 -14.43 -13.83
C LEU A 173 -4.79 -14.28 -13.64
N GLU A 174 -5.51 -13.71 -14.60
CA GLU A 174 -6.89 -13.23 -14.41
C GLU A 174 -7.83 -14.36 -14.01
N LYS A 175 -7.75 -15.51 -14.68
CA LYS A 175 -8.58 -16.67 -14.36
C LYS A 175 -8.23 -17.30 -13.01
N ARG A 176 -6.94 -17.30 -12.67
CA ARG A 176 -6.42 -17.94 -11.45
C ARG A 176 -6.72 -17.09 -10.22
N LEU A 177 -6.61 -15.78 -10.35
CA LEU A 177 -6.81 -14.82 -9.25
C LEU A 177 -8.24 -14.28 -9.19
N ALA A 178 -9.14 -14.78 -10.04
CA ALA A 178 -10.54 -14.35 -10.09
C ALA A 178 -11.22 -14.56 -8.73
N GLY A 179 -11.56 -13.44 -8.07
CA GLY A 179 -12.24 -13.45 -6.77
C GLY A 179 -11.33 -13.77 -5.58
N LEU A 180 -10.02 -13.95 -5.79
CA LEU A 180 -9.06 -14.28 -4.74
C LEU A 180 -8.32 -13.05 -4.19
N VAL A 181 -8.15 -12.00 -4.98
CA VAL A 181 -7.44 -10.79 -4.53
C VAL A 181 -8.31 -10.02 -3.54
N ASP A 182 -7.88 -9.95 -2.28
CA ASP A 182 -8.58 -9.26 -1.21
C ASP A 182 -8.35 -7.76 -1.27
N VAL A 183 -7.10 -7.35 -1.54
CA VAL A 183 -6.65 -5.97 -1.70
C VAL A 183 -5.88 -5.82 -3.01
N MET A 184 -6.29 -4.89 -3.86
CA MET A 184 -5.57 -4.53 -5.08
C MET A 184 -5.17 -3.06 -4.99
N VAL A 185 -3.91 -2.76 -5.28
CA VAL A 185 -3.36 -1.40 -5.30
C VAL A 185 -2.83 -1.09 -6.70
N VAL A 186 -3.12 0.12 -7.19
CA VAL A 186 -2.65 0.60 -8.50
C VAL A 186 -2.30 2.07 -8.37
N ASN A 187 -1.08 2.46 -8.74
CA ASN A 187 -0.67 3.85 -8.94
C ASN A 187 -0.37 4.07 -10.43
N PRO A 188 -1.40 4.34 -11.26
CA PRO A 188 -1.22 4.37 -12.70
C PRO A 188 -0.33 5.55 -13.14
N PRO A 189 0.36 5.44 -14.29
CA PRO A 189 1.14 6.55 -14.82
C PRO A 189 0.25 7.78 -15.03
N ARG A 190 0.76 8.96 -14.66
CA ARG A 190 0.07 10.22 -14.92
C ARG A 190 -0.07 10.39 -16.43
N ALA A 191 -1.29 10.28 -16.94
CA ALA A 191 -1.59 10.62 -18.33
C ALA A 191 -1.44 12.13 -18.49
N TYR A 192 -0.28 12.59 -18.99
CA TYR A 192 -0.24 13.90 -19.62
C TYR A 192 -0.94 13.77 -20.97
N PRO A 193 -1.96 14.59 -21.29
CA PRO A 193 -2.30 14.76 -22.70
C PRO A 193 -1.03 15.28 -23.37
N SER A 194 -0.54 14.57 -24.39
CA SER A 194 0.38 15.16 -25.35
C SER A 194 -0.26 16.47 -25.77
N THR A 195 0.40 17.59 -25.50
CA THR A 195 0.11 18.82 -26.24
C THR A 195 0.37 18.46 -27.69
N GLU A 196 -0.72 18.23 -28.43
CA GLU A 196 -0.66 18.11 -29.89
C GLU A 196 0.02 19.39 -30.43
N GLU A 197 0.99 19.21 -31.33
CA GLU A 197 1.42 20.28 -32.25
C GLU A 197 0.30 20.61 -33.23
#